data_AF-A0A0R3TPM4-F1
#
_entry.id   AF-A0A0R3TPM4-F1
#
_cell.length_a   1.000
_cell.length_b   1.000
_cell.length_c   1.000
_cell.angle_alpha   90.00
_cell.angle_beta   90.00
_cell.angle_gamma   90.00
#
_symmetry.space_group_name_H-M   'P 1'
#
loop_
_entity.id
_entity.type
_entity.pdbx_description
1 polymer ?
#
loop_
_entity_poly.entity_id
_entity_poly.type
_entity_poly.pdbx_seq_one_letter_code
_entity_poly.pdbx_strand_id
1 'polypeptide(L)'
;MADAKKVILVTGGSGLVGQGIRLALEEHSLKQPNEEWIFASSKDLNLCSADETNAFFERVNPTHVIHLAAKVGGLFANMSDNLGFFTNEPLLVLGSGSPLRQFIYSVDLGRLIIWVLRNYDNPEPIILSVPEANEISIKDAASAIVSAMGCKGLTLDPSKADGQFKKTASAKKLTSLNPDFNFTPFQKAIADTCDWFSKNFDTSRK
;
A
#
# COMPACT_ATOMS: atom_id res chain seq x y z
N MET A 1 -16.85 -30.52 -8.85
CA MET A 1 -16.69 -30.57 -7.38
C MET A 1 -16.76 -29.13 -6.91
N ALA A 2 -17.50 -28.82 -5.85
CA ALA A 2 -17.49 -27.46 -5.31
C ALA A 2 -16.07 -27.14 -4.83
N ASP A 3 -15.56 -25.97 -5.19
CA ASP A 3 -14.23 -25.52 -4.82
C ASP A 3 -14.13 -25.50 -3.27
N ALA A 4 -13.02 -26.02 -2.71
CA ALA A 4 -12.87 -26.09 -1.27
C ALA A 4 -12.94 -24.69 -0.63
N LYS A 5 -13.60 -24.58 0.53
CA LYS A 5 -13.71 -23.32 1.26
C LYS A 5 -12.32 -22.84 1.68
N LYS A 6 -11.98 -21.59 1.37
CA LYS A 6 -10.74 -20.93 1.77
C LYS A 6 -11.04 -19.92 2.88
N VAL A 7 -10.29 -19.98 3.98
CA VAL A 7 -10.34 -18.97 5.05
C VAL A 7 -9.04 -18.19 4.99
N ILE A 8 -9.13 -16.92 4.61
CA ILE A 8 -7.97 -16.06 4.35
C ILE A 8 -7.85 -15.03 5.47
N LEU A 9 -6.85 -15.22 6.32
CA LEU A 9 -6.54 -14.31 7.41
C LEU A 9 -5.59 -13.22 6.93
N VAL A 10 -6.02 -11.96 7.00
CA VAL A 10 -5.22 -10.77 6.73
C VAL A 10 -4.88 -10.09 8.05
N THR A 11 -3.64 -10.21 8.51
CA THR A 11 -3.17 -9.45 9.68
C THR A 11 -2.70 -8.05 9.24
N GLY A 12 -2.87 -7.05 10.10
CA GLY A 12 -2.66 -5.66 9.68
C GLY A 12 -3.79 -5.17 8.75
N GLY A 13 -4.95 -5.81 8.81
CA GLY A 13 -6.07 -5.59 7.90
C GLY A 13 -6.69 -4.18 7.96
N SER A 14 -6.40 -3.41 9.01
CA SER A 14 -6.82 -2.00 9.13
C SER A 14 -5.81 -1.00 8.55
N GLY A 15 -4.60 -1.44 8.18
CA GLY A 15 -3.57 -0.59 7.58
C GLY A 15 -3.80 -0.33 6.09
N LEU A 16 -2.95 0.51 5.49
CA LEU A 16 -3.06 0.95 4.09
C LEU A 16 -3.23 -0.22 3.11
N VAL A 17 -2.36 -1.24 3.19
CA VAL A 17 -2.42 -2.39 2.27
C VAL A 17 -3.62 -3.28 2.55
N GLY A 18 -4.00 -3.46 3.82
CA GLY A 18 -5.19 -4.23 4.20
C GLY A 18 -6.47 -3.60 3.67
N GLN A 19 -6.60 -2.28 3.75
CA GLN A 19 -7.71 -1.54 3.13
C GLN A 19 -7.64 -1.59 1.59
N GLY A 20 -6.46 -1.52 1.00
CA GLY A 20 -6.26 -1.72 -0.44
C GLY A 20 -6.78 -3.07 -0.94
N ILE A 21 -6.59 -4.15 -0.18
CA ILE A 21 -7.18 -5.47 -0.48
C ILE A 21 -8.71 -5.42 -0.40
N ARG A 22 -9.28 -4.79 0.64
CA ARG A 22 -10.75 -4.66 0.77
C ARG A 22 -11.36 -3.90 -0.42
N LEU A 23 -10.78 -2.75 -0.76
CA LEU A 23 -11.21 -1.97 -1.91
C LEU A 23 -11.06 -2.76 -3.22
N ALA A 24 -9.95 -3.50 -3.39
CA ALA A 24 -9.79 -4.37 -4.54
C ALA A 24 -10.87 -5.47 -4.62
N LEU A 25 -11.25 -6.08 -3.50
CA LEU A 25 -12.34 -7.07 -3.45
C LEU A 25 -13.69 -6.45 -3.84
N GLU A 26 -13.95 -5.22 -3.42
CA GLU A 26 -15.23 -4.53 -3.59
C GLU A 26 -15.36 -3.85 -4.95
N GLU A 27 -14.40 -3.01 -5.32
CA GLU A 27 -14.44 -2.15 -6.51
C GLU A 27 -14.11 -2.92 -7.80
N HIS A 28 -13.31 -3.99 -7.70
CA HIS A 28 -12.93 -4.81 -8.85
C HIS A 28 -13.66 -6.16 -8.92
N SER A 29 -14.74 -6.33 -8.14
CA SER A 29 -15.57 -7.53 -8.14
C SER A 29 -14.76 -8.84 -7.97
N LEU A 30 -13.71 -8.80 -7.15
CA LEU A 30 -12.80 -9.93 -6.99
C LEU A 30 -13.28 -10.95 -5.94
N LYS A 31 -14.38 -10.70 -5.22
CA LYS A 31 -14.91 -11.65 -4.21
C LYS A 31 -15.31 -12.98 -4.87
N GLN A 32 -14.92 -14.09 -4.25
CA GLN A 32 -15.34 -15.44 -4.65
C GLN A 32 -16.20 -16.08 -3.55
N PRO A 33 -17.24 -16.87 -3.90
CA PRO A 33 -18.17 -17.44 -2.93
C PRO A 33 -17.55 -18.50 -2.01
N ASN A 34 -16.45 -19.13 -2.42
CA ASN A 34 -15.70 -20.10 -1.63
C ASN A 34 -14.63 -19.46 -0.74
N GLU A 35 -14.52 -18.13 -0.70
CA GLU A 35 -13.52 -17.42 0.09
C GLU A 35 -14.15 -16.64 1.25
N GLU A 36 -13.66 -16.89 2.45
CA GLU A 36 -13.95 -16.12 3.65
C GLU A 36 -12.74 -15.27 4.03
N TRP A 37 -12.89 -13.95 3.98
CA TRP A 37 -11.81 -13.00 4.24
C TRP A 37 -11.93 -12.42 5.66
N ILE A 38 -10.90 -12.61 6.49
CA ILE A 38 -10.86 -12.15 7.88
C ILE A 38 -9.74 -11.12 8.02
N PHE A 39 -10.10 -9.87 8.28
CA PHE A 39 -9.15 -8.76 8.40
C PHE A 39 -8.93 -8.40 9.86
N ALA A 40 -7.83 -8.90 10.44
CA ALA A 40 -7.48 -8.67 11.85
C ALA A 40 -6.64 -7.41 12.05
N SER A 41 -6.99 -6.64 13.07
CA SER A 41 -6.22 -5.51 13.60
C SER A 41 -5.57 -5.85 14.94
N SER A 42 -4.74 -4.95 15.46
CA SER A 42 -4.18 -5.09 16.82
C SER A 42 -5.22 -5.02 17.94
N LYS A 43 -6.46 -4.63 17.65
CA LYS A 43 -7.59 -4.71 18.60
C LYS A 43 -8.20 -6.12 18.66
N ASP A 44 -8.01 -6.90 17.60
CA ASP A 44 -8.57 -8.25 17.46
C ASP A 44 -7.55 -9.33 17.84
N LEU A 45 -6.25 -9.06 17.62
CA LEU A 45 -5.15 -9.98 17.83
C LEU A 45 -3.85 -9.23 18.17
N ASN A 46 -3.27 -9.50 19.35
CA ASN A 46 -1.92 -9.09 19.69
C ASN A 46 -0.89 -10.13 19.22
N LEU A 47 -0.28 -9.88 18.07
CA LEU A 47 0.76 -10.75 17.49
C LEU A 47 2.05 -10.83 18.32
N CYS A 48 2.23 -9.98 19.34
CA CYS A 48 3.36 -10.07 20.27
C CYS A 48 3.11 -11.10 21.39
N SER A 49 1.89 -11.63 21.50
CA SER A 49 1.51 -12.68 22.45
C SER A 49 1.33 -14.01 21.71
N ALA A 50 2.18 -14.99 22.03
CA ALA A 50 2.11 -16.32 21.43
C ALA A 50 0.80 -17.03 21.76
N ASP A 51 0.33 -16.92 23.01
CA ASP A 51 -0.91 -17.56 23.47
C ASP A 51 -2.14 -16.97 22.77
N GLU A 52 -2.23 -15.64 22.66
CA GLU A 52 -3.32 -14.99 21.92
C GLU A 52 -3.27 -15.36 20.43
N THR A 53 -2.08 -15.43 19.85
CA THR A 53 -1.90 -15.81 18.44
C THR A 53 -2.35 -17.25 18.20
N ASN A 54 -1.92 -18.19 19.03
CA ASN A 54 -2.30 -19.60 18.92
C ASN A 54 -3.82 -19.77 19.08
N ALA A 55 -4.41 -19.18 20.12
CA ALA A 55 -5.85 -19.22 20.34
C ALA A 55 -6.65 -18.60 19.18
N PHE A 56 -6.13 -17.52 18.57
CA PHE A 56 -6.74 -16.91 17.40
C PHE A 56 -6.66 -17.81 16.17
N PHE A 57 -5.52 -18.45 15.93
CA PHE A 57 -5.32 -19.40 14.82
C PHE A 57 -6.17 -20.66 14.99
N GLU A 58 -6.31 -21.21 16.19
CA GLU A 58 -7.20 -22.34 16.47
C GLU A 58 -8.67 -21.98 16.21
N ARG A 59 -9.09 -20.78 16.63
CA ARG A 59 -10.46 -20.29 16.43
C ARG A 59 -10.78 -20.00 14.96
N VAL A 60 -9.86 -19.35 14.24
CA VAL A 60 -10.06 -18.94 12.84
C VAL A 60 -9.78 -20.09 11.88
N ASN A 61 -8.86 -20.98 12.24
CA ASN A 61 -8.38 -22.09 11.42
C ASN A 61 -8.12 -21.69 9.95
N PRO A 62 -7.26 -20.68 9.70
CA PRO A 62 -7.07 -20.14 8.36
C PRO A 62 -6.41 -21.16 7.43
N THR A 63 -6.87 -21.21 6.18
CA THR A 63 -6.18 -21.98 5.14
C THR A 63 -5.08 -21.17 4.48
N HIS A 64 -5.16 -19.85 4.54
CA HIS A 64 -4.17 -18.92 4.00
C HIS A 64 -3.97 -17.75 4.95
N VAL A 65 -2.74 -17.23 5.00
CA VAL A 65 -2.40 -16.04 5.79
C VAL A 65 -1.71 -15.01 4.90
N ILE A 66 -2.24 -13.78 4.90
CA ILE A 66 -1.61 -12.60 4.34
C ILE A 66 -1.13 -11.75 5.51
N HIS A 67 0.19 -11.71 5.72
CA HIS A 67 0.78 -11.02 6.87
C HIS A 67 1.23 -9.60 6.50
N LEU A 68 0.42 -8.59 6.86
CA LEU A 68 0.72 -7.17 6.61
C LEU A 68 1.00 -6.39 7.90
N ALA A 69 0.85 -7.02 9.07
CA ALA A 69 1.10 -6.37 10.34
C ALA A 69 2.60 -6.10 10.51
N ALA A 70 2.96 -4.82 10.67
CA ALA A 70 4.33 -4.41 10.95
C ALA A 70 4.33 -3.13 11.79
N LYS A 71 5.37 -2.95 12.62
CA LYS A 71 5.65 -1.67 13.27
C LYS A 71 6.52 -0.84 12.32
N VAL A 72 5.91 0.14 11.66
CA VAL A 72 6.61 1.05 10.73
C VAL A 72 6.79 2.42 11.37
N GLY A 73 8.00 2.97 11.32
CA GLY A 73 8.31 4.28 11.91
C GLY A 73 7.97 5.48 11.03
N GLY A 74 7.54 5.27 9.78
CA GLY A 74 7.73 6.25 8.70
C GLY A 74 6.78 7.46 8.65
N LEU A 75 5.52 7.33 9.10
CA LEU A 75 4.54 8.44 9.06
C LEU A 75 4.33 9.05 10.45
N PHE A 76 4.02 8.22 11.44
CA PHE A 76 3.65 8.71 12.78
C PHE A 76 4.80 9.37 13.55
N ALA A 77 6.05 8.93 13.36
CA ALA A 77 7.21 9.59 13.96
C ALA A 77 7.51 10.97 13.33
N ASN A 78 6.96 11.25 12.15
CA ASN A 78 7.10 12.53 11.44
C ASN A 78 5.80 13.36 11.47
N MET A 79 4.70 12.84 12.03
CA MET A 79 3.40 13.52 12.03
C MET A 79 3.28 14.61 13.09
N SER A 80 4.12 14.60 14.14
CA SER A 80 4.16 15.65 15.15
C SER A 80 4.53 17.03 14.60
N ASP A 81 5.15 17.09 13.41
CA ASP A 81 5.60 18.35 12.77
C ASP A 81 4.91 18.66 11.41
N ASN A 82 4.03 17.80 10.89
CA ASN A 82 3.54 17.89 9.50
C ASN A 82 2.10 18.44 9.37
N LEU A 83 1.78 19.51 10.11
CA LEU A 83 0.58 20.33 9.84
C LEU A 83 0.63 21.07 8.48
N GLY A 84 1.79 21.05 7.80
CA GLY A 84 2.08 21.79 6.57
C GLY A 84 1.11 21.55 5.40
N PHE A 85 0.50 20.36 5.28
CA PHE A 85 -0.41 20.04 4.18
C PHE A 85 -1.71 20.86 4.17
N PHE A 86 -2.11 21.42 5.33
CA PHE A 86 -3.27 22.30 5.47
C PHE A 86 -2.87 23.74 5.82
N THR A 87 -1.58 24.00 5.99
CA THR A 87 -1.09 25.38 6.05
C THR A 87 -1.12 25.96 4.65
N ASN A 88 -1.35 27.27 4.56
CA ASN A 88 -1.37 28.00 3.29
C ASN A 88 0.07 28.21 2.74
N GLU A 89 0.97 27.25 2.96
CA GLU A 89 2.41 27.26 2.67
C GLU A 89 2.75 26.25 1.56
N PRO A 90 3.84 26.47 0.80
CA PRO A 90 4.32 25.51 -0.19
C PRO A 90 4.75 24.19 0.46
N LEU A 91 4.53 23.06 -0.23
CA LEU A 91 5.07 21.77 0.20
C LEU A 91 6.60 21.80 0.10
N LEU A 92 7.29 21.50 1.20
CA LEU A 92 8.75 21.43 1.23
C LEU A 92 9.23 20.01 0.93
N VAL A 93 10.11 19.87 -0.06
CA VAL A 93 10.87 18.64 -0.31
C VAL A 93 12.32 18.88 0.03
N LEU A 94 12.86 18.05 0.92
CA LEU A 94 14.27 18.06 1.28
C LEU A 94 15.10 17.41 0.17
N GLY A 95 16.21 18.04 -0.20
CA GLY A 95 17.07 17.64 -1.31
C GLY A 95 16.67 18.27 -2.64
N SER A 96 17.27 17.76 -3.73
CA SER A 96 16.97 18.16 -5.10
C SER A 96 15.67 17.56 -5.62
N GLY A 97 15.16 16.51 -4.96
CA GLY A 97 13.99 15.76 -5.40
C GLY A 97 14.24 14.89 -6.65
N SER A 98 15.48 14.83 -7.13
CA SER A 98 15.91 13.97 -8.25
C SER A 98 15.91 12.45 -7.99
N PRO A 99 16.00 11.94 -6.74
CA PRO A 99 15.92 10.50 -6.50
C PRO A 99 14.65 9.88 -7.07
N LEU A 100 14.78 8.67 -7.60
CA LEU A 100 13.70 7.93 -8.23
C LEU A 100 13.15 6.85 -7.30
N ARG A 101 11.82 6.66 -7.32
CA ARG A 101 11.13 5.61 -6.58
C ARG A 101 10.06 4.96 -7.44
N GLN A 102 9.78 3.70 -7.13
CA GLN A 102 8.61 2.99 -7.62
C GLN A 102 7.45 3.25 -6.66
N PHE A 103 6.36 3.83 -7.16
CA PHE A 103 5.13 4.03 -6.42
C PHE A 103 4.08 3.05 -6.95
N ILE A 104 3.39 2.36 -6.04
CA ILE A 104 2.30 1.45 -6.36
C ILE A 104 1.04 1.89 -5.64
N TYR A 105 -0.07 1.96 -6.37
CA TYR A 105 -1.37 2.28 -5.78
C TYR A 105 -1.83 1.14 -4.87
N SER A 106 -2.36 1.48 -3.69
CA SER A 106 -2.73 0.48 -2.67
C SER A 106 -3.80 -0.51 -3.16
N VAL A 107 -4.75 -0.05 -3.99
CA VAL A 107 -5.76 -0.92 -4.61
C VAL A 107 -5.12 -1.86 -5.64
N ASP A 108 -4.17 -1.38 -6.44
CA ASP A 108 -3.44 -2.25 -7.39
C ASP A 108 -2.59 -3.29 -6.68
N LEU A 109 -1.91 -2.91 -5.59
CA LEU A 109 -1.21 -3.86 -4.75
C LEU A 109 -2.20 -4.89 -4.16
N GLY A 110 -3.39 -4.47 -3.75
CA GLY A 110 -4.47 -5.36 -3.32
C GLY A 110 -4.86 -6.37 -4.41
N ARG A 111 -5.10 -5.90 -5.64
CA ARG A 111 -5.40 -6.75 -6.81
C ARG A 111 -4.29 -7.76 -7.07
N LEU A 112 -3.03 -7.34 -6.98
CA LEU A 112 -1.86 -8.21 -7.17
C LEU A 112 -1.72 -9.25 -6.05
N ILE A 113 -1.93 -8.88 -4.78
CA ILE A 113 -1.90 -9.83 -3.67
C ILE A 113 -2.98 -10.90 -3.84
N ILE A 114 -4.19 -10.50 -4.22
CA ILE A 114 -5.30 -11.45 -4.50
C ILE A 114 -4.94 -12.35 -5.69
N TRP A 115 -4.30 -11.80 -6.73
CA TRP A 115 -3.84 -12.59 -7.86
C TRP A 115 -2.76 -13.61 -7.45
N VAL A 116 -1.78 -13.22 -6.65
CA VAL A 116 -0.74 -14.13 -6.12
C VAL A 116 -1.38 -15.25 -5.31
N LEU A 117 -2.28 -14.92 -4.37
CA LEU A 117 -2.99 -15.89 -3.55
C LEU A 117 -3.68 -16.99 -4.38
N ARG A 118 -4.17 -16.66 -5.57
CA ARG A 118 -4.97 -17.56 -6.41
C ARG A 118 -4.18 -18.29 -7.50
N ASN A 119 -3.09 -17.69 -7.97
CA ASN A 119 -2.41 -18.14 -9.20
C ASN A 119 -0.93 -18.47 -9.00
N TYR A 120 -0.37 -18.24 -7.81
CA TYR A 120 1.05 -18.39 -7.56
C TYR A 120 1.33 -19.44 -6.47
N ASP A 121 1.57 -20.67 -6.91
CA ASP A 121 1.90 -21.83 -6.06
C ASP A 121 3.39 -22.19 -6.18
N ASN A 122 4.25 -21.22 -5.85
CA ASN A 122 5.69 -21.42 -5.88
C ASN A 122 6.33 -20.77 -4.64
N PRO A 123 7.21 -21.47 -3.90
CA PRO A 123 7.82 -20.94 -2.68
C PRO A 123 8.77 -19.75 -2.94
N GLU A 124 9.24 -19.57 -4.18
CA GLU A 124 10.13 -18.49 -4.52
C GLU A 124 9.44 -17.13 -4.36
N PRO A 125 10.10 -16.12 -3.76
CA PRO A 125 9.50 -14.82 -3.56
C PRO A 125 9.15 -14.15 -4.90
N ILE A 126 8.10 -13.33 -4.87
CA ILE A 126 7.67 -12.47 -5.97
C ILE A 126 7.57 -11.03 -5.47
N ILE A 127 8.18 -10.11 -6.20
CA ILE A 127 8.15 -8.68 -5.89
C ILE A 127 6.95 -8.06 -6.61
N LEU A 128 6.09 -7.41 -5.84
CA LEU A 128 4.92 -6.68 -6.35
C LEU A 128 5.25 -5.19 -6.43
N SER A 129 5.82 -4.77 -7.56
CA SER A 129 6.15 -3.38 -7.85
C SER A 129 5.80 -3.02 -9.28
N VAL A 130 5.66 -1.73 -9.56
CA VAL A 130 5.62 -1.23 -10.95
C VAL A 130 6.96 -1.53 -11.65
N PRO A 131 7.01 -1.63 -12.99
CA PRO A 131 8.27 -1.76 -13.73
C PRO A 131 9.24 -0.59 -13.47
N GLU A 132 10.55 -0.81 -13.67
CA GLU A 132 11.57 0.24 -13.52
C GLU A 132 11.31 1.43 -14.47
N ALA A 133 10.76 1.16 -15.66
CA ALA A 133 10.39 2.20 -16.63
C ALA A 133 9.31 3.18 -16.11
N ASN A 134 8.63 2.84 -15.01
CA ASN A 134 7.61 3.66 -14.36
C ASN A 134 8.11 4.31 -13.06
N GLU A 135 9.42 4.33 -12.82
CA GLU A 135 9.99 5.11 -11.74
C GLU A 135 9.66 6.60 -11.87
N ILE A 136 9.34 7.24 -10.74
CA ILE A 136 8.97 8.65 -10.66
C ILE A 136 9.93 9.33 -9.69
N SER A 137 10.35 10.56 -10.01
CA SER A 137 11.18 11.35 -9.10
C SER A 137 10.39 11.81 -7.87
N ILE A 138 11.06 12.04 -6.74
CA ILE A 138 10.39 12.60 -5.56
C ILE A 138 9.77 13.96 -5.88
N LYS A 139 10.44 14.78 -6.71
CA LYS A 139 9.92 16.07 -7.18
C LYS A 139 8.61 15.89 -7.96
N ASP A 140 8.54 14.95 -8.90
CA ASP A 140 7.36 14.74 -9.72
C ASP A 140 6.20 14.16 -8.89
N ALA A 141 6.51 13.26 -7.95
CA ALA A 141 5.52 12.74 -7.01
C ALA A 141 4.94 13.86 -6.12
N ALA A 142 5.80 14.71 -5.56
CA ALA A 142 5.37 15.85 -4.76
C ALA A 142 4.57 16.87 -5.59
N SER A 143 4.97 17.11 -6.84
CA SER A 143 4.25 17.99 -7.76
C SER A 143 2.84 17.46 -8.08
N ALA A 144 2.70 16.14 -8.26
CA ALA A 144 1.40 15.51 -8.47
C ALA A 144 0.48 15.69 -7.25
N ILE A 145 1.01 15.56 -6.03
CA ILE A 145 0.26 15.79 -4.79
C ILE A 145 -0.16 17.25 -4.67
N VAL A 146 0.76 18.19 -4.89
CA VAL A 146 0.47 19.64 -4.87
C VAL A 146 -0.67 20.00 -5.83
N SER A 147 -0.62 19.43 -7.04
CA SER A 147 -1.67 19.62 -8.05
C SER A 147 -3.01 19.05 -7.60
N ALA A 148 -3.03 17.82 -7.07
CA ALA A 148 -4.25 17.14 -6.64
C ALA A 148 -4.89 17.77 -5.39
N MET A 149 -4.08 18.24 -4.43
CA MET A 149 -4.56 18.86 -3.19
C MET A 149 -4.83 20.37 -3.33
N GLY A 150 -4.47 20.99 -4.44
CA GLY A 150 -4.61 22.45 -4.65
C GLY A 150 -3.69 23.29 -3.75
N CYS A 151 -2.50 22.79 -3.40
CA CYS A 151 -1.54 23.53 -2.57
C CYS A 151 -0.91 24.71 -3.33
N LYS A 152 -0.37 25.71 -2.62
CA LYS A 152 0.23 26.92 -3.22
C LYS A 152 1.49 26.69 -4.07
N GLY A 153 2.10 25.51 -4.00
CA GLY A 153 3.28 25.18 -4.78
C GLY A 153 4.21 24.19 -4.09
N LEU A 154 5.37 23.99 -4.69
CA LEU A 154 6.44 23.10 -4.24
C LEU A 154 7.73 23.91 -4.06
N THR A 155 8.43 23.70 -2.93
CA THR A 155 9.77 24.25 -2.68
C THR A 155 10.76 23.11 -2.45
N LEU A 156 11.96 23.21 -3.03
CA LEU A 156 13.05 22.26 -2.85
C LEU A 156 14.12 22.87 -1.94
N ASP A 157 14.63 22.10 -0.98
CA ASP A 157 15.79 22.48 -0.15
C ASP A 157 17.02 21.63 -0.54
N PRO A 158 17.80 22.06 -1.55
CA PRO A 158 18.99 21.33 -1.99
C PRO A 158 20.14 21.37 -0.99
N SER A 159 20.02 22.10 0.13
CA SER A 159 21.02 22.04 1.21
C SER A 159 20.99 20.72 1.98
N LYS A 160 19.89 19.96 1.86
CA LYS A 160 19.74 18.62 2.46
C LYS A 160 20.17 17.54 1.49
N ALA A 161 20.60 16.40 2.04
CA ALA A 161 21.00 15.25 1.25
C ALA A 161 19.79 14.60 0.55
N ASP A 162 19.97 14.22 -0.72
CA ASP A 162 19.00 13.46 -1.52
C ASP A 162 18.79 12.02 -1.03
N GLY A 163 19.65 11.54 -0.12
CA GLY A 163 19.69 10.15 0.28
C GLY A 163 20.04 9.23 -0.89
N GLN A 164 19.54 8.00 -0.85
CA GLN A 164 19.83 7.02 -1.90
C GLN A 164 19.09 7.34 -3.20
N PHE A 165 19.83 7.44 -4.31
CA PHE A 165 19.29 7.88 -5.60
C PHE A 165 18.24 6.92 -6.17
N LYS A 166 18.52 5.61 -6.22
CA LYS A 166 17.58 4.56 -6.64
C LYS A 166 17.48 3.45 -5.59
N LYS A 167 16.27 2.90 -5.44
CA LYS A 167 15.96 1.69 -4.66
C LYS A 167 15.08 0.75 -5.49
N THR A 168 15.52 0.49 -6.72
CA THR A 168 14.75 -0.24 -7.72
C THR A 168 14.57 -1.70 -7.33
N ALA A 169 13.33 -2.15 -7.35
CA ALA A 169 12.92 -3.53 -7.20
C ALA A 169 12.56 -4.13 -8.57
N SER A 170 12.93 -5.38 -8.80
CA SER A 170 12.72 -6.05 -10.08
C SER A 170 11.30 -6.61 -10.19
N ALA A 171 10.47 -5.99 -11.03
CA ALA A 171 9.14 -6.48 -11.38
C ALA A 171 9.13 -7.58 -12.46
N LYS A 172 10.31 -8.00 -12.96
CA LYS A 172 10.41 -8.91 -14.13
C LYS A 172 9.59 -10.18 -13.97
N LYS A 173 9.69 -10.82 -12.79
CA LYS A 173 8.96 -12.06 -12.48
C LYS A 173 7.44 -11.84 -12.51
N LEU A 174 6.96 -10.74 -11.91
CA LEU A 174 5.56 -10.36 -11.95
C LEU A 174 5.09 -10.15 -13.39
N THR A 175 5.81 -9.35 -14.18
CA THR A 175 5.42 -9.04 -15.56
C THR A 175 5.45 -10.26 -16.48
N SER A 176 6.32 -11.25 -16.21
CA SER A 176 6.33 -12.51 -16.96
C SER A 176 5.15 -13.42 -16.63
N LEU A 177 4.67 -13.41 -15.38
CA LEU A 177 3.57 -14.28 -14.94
C LEU A 177 2.19 -13.62 -15.11
N ASN A 178 2.13 -12.30 -15.12
CA ASN A 178 0.91 -11.51 -15.28
C ASN A 178 1.13 -10.32 -16.24
N PRO A 179 1.40 -10.60 -17.54
CA PRO A 179 1.74 -9.56 -18.52
C PRO A 179 0.59 -8.58 -18.78
N ASP A 180 -0.65 -9.01 -18.55
CA ASP A 180 -1.86 -8.23 -18.83
C ASP A 180 -2.29 -7.36 -17.64
N PHE A 181 -1.51 -7.34 -16.54
CA PHE A 181 -1.83 -6.50 -15.40
C PHE A 181 -1.66 -5.02 -15.73
N ASN A 182 -2.79 -4.32 -15.82
CA ASN A 182 -2.82 -2.88 -16.02
C ASN A 182 -2.80 -2.14 -14.68
N PHE A 183 -1.67 -1.51 -14.39
CA PHE A 183 -1.51 -0.58 -13.27
C PHE A 183 -2.34 0.69 -13.52
N THR A 184 -2.89 1.24 -12.43
CA THR A 184 -3.55 2.53 -12.43
C THR A 184 -2.54 3.63 -12.79
N PRO A 185 -2.83 4.52 -13.75
CA PRO A 185 -1.93 5.62 -14.08
C PRO A 185 -1.59 6.46 -12.85
N PHE A 186 -0.32 6.83 -12.71
CA PHE A 186 0.21 7.50 -11.50
C PHE A 186 -0.60 8.73 -11.09
N GLN A 187 -0.93 9.61 -12.05
CA GLN A 187 -1.70 10.83 -11.81
C GLN A 187 -3.10 10.52 -11.28
N LYS A 188 -3.75 9.49 -11.82
CA LYS A 188 -5.07 9.05 -11.33
C LYS A 188 -4.96 8.49 -9.91
N ALA A 189 -3.97 7.63 -9.65
CA ALA A 189 -3.77 7.06 -8.32
C ALA A 189 -3.51 8.13 -7.25
N ILE A 190 -2.76 9.18 -7.58
CA ILE A 190 -2.53 10.32 -6.68
C ILE A 190 -3.81 11.13 -6.46
N ALA A 191 -4.56 11.43 -7.51
CA ALA A 191 -5.84 12.13 -7.40
C ALA A 191 -6.83 11.38 -6.51
N ASP A 192 -7.04 10.08 -6.78
CA ASP A 192 -7.93 9.22 -5.98
C ASP A 192 -7.48 9.17 -4.51
N THR A 193 -6.17 9.08 -4.26
CA THR A 193 -5.60 9.07 -2.90
C THR A 193 -5.83 10.40 -2.18
N CYS A 194 -5.63 11.53 -2.85
CA CYS A 194 -5.83 12.87 -2.29
C CYS A 194 -7.31 13.15 -1.99
N ASP A 195 -8.20 12.74 -2.88
CA ASP A 195 -9.65 12.80 -2.70
C ASP A 195 -10.10 11.97 -1.51
N TRP A 196 -9.61 10.72 -1.42
CA TRP A 196 -9.88 9.85 -0.29
C TRP A 196 -9.38 10.46 1.02
N PHE A 197 -8.15 10.96 1.04
CA PHE A 197 -7.56 11.58 2.22
C PHE A 197 -8.37 12.81 2.67
N SER A 198 -8.76 13.68 1.75
CA SER A 198 -9.55 14.88 2.05
C SER A 198 -10.93 14.53 2.63
N LYS A 199 -11.61 13.51 2.08
CA LYS A 199 -12.92 13.05 2.56
C LYS A 199 -12.87 12.35 3.91
N ASN A 200 -11.73 11.75 4.25
CA ASN A 200 -11.57 10.91 5.44
C ASN A 200 -10.63 11.51 6.49
N PHE A 201 -10.15 12.74 6.30
CA PHE A 201 -9.09 13.34 7.12
C PHE A 201 -9.37 13.24 8.62
N ASP A 202 -10.58 13.60 9.05
CA ASP A 202 -10.97 13.63 10.47
C ASP A 202 -11.04 12.24 11.11
N THR A 203 -11.34 11.22 10.30
CA THR A 203 -11.48 9.82 10.73
C THR A 203 -10.27 8.96 10.41
N SER A 204 -9.33 9.48 9.63
CA SER A 204 -8.12 8.77 9.22
C SER A 204 -7.22 8.53 10.43
N ARG A 205 -6.53 7.38 10.43
CA ARG A 205 -5.64 7.01 11.52
C ARG A 205 -4.45 7.97 11.55
N LYS A 206 -4.40 8.83 12.57
CA LYS A 206 -3.30 9.74 12.89
C LYS A 206 -2.22 9.10 13.74
#